data_AF-A0A3D1QD79-F1
#
_entry.id   AF-A0A3D1QD79-F1
#
_cell.length_a   1.000
_cell.length_b   1.000
_cell.length_c   1.000
_cell.angle_alpha   90.00
_cell.angle_beta   90.00
_cell.angle_gamma   90.00
#
_symmetry.space_group_name_H-M   'P 1'
#
loop_
_entity.id
_entity.type
_entity.pdbx_description
1 polymer ?
#
loop_
_entity_poly.entity_id
_entity_poly.type
_entity_poly.pdbx_seq_one_letter_code
_entity_poly.pdbx_strand_id
1 'polypeptide(L)' 'MTCTRSCTMSLEANQMVQSEDMESPECILCGTCVDNCPQAAIAFRFHCEMRLAS' A
#
# COMPACT_ATOMS: atom_id res chain seq x y z
N MET A 1 -15.39 0.74 -2.65
CA MET A 1 -14.37 -0.24 -2.23
C MET A 1 -13.32 -0.39 -3.34
N THR A 2 -12.60 0.68 -3.70
CA THR A 2 -11.69 0.65 -4.87
C THR A 2 -10.39 -0.10 -4.57
N CYS A 3 -9.75 0.14 -3.42
CA CYS A 3 -8.46 -0.48 -3.08
C CYS A 3 -8.49 -2.02 -3.13
N THR A 4 -9.49 -2.64 -2.50
CA THR A 4 -9.76 -4.09 -2.56
C THR A 4 -9.97 -4.58 -3.99
N ARG A 5 -10.81 -3.91 -4.80
CA ARG A 5 -11.09 -4.32 -6.19
C ARG A 5 -9.87 -4.22 -7.10
N SER A 6 -8.96 -3.29 -6.81
CA SER A 6 -7.72 -3.07 -7.55
C SER A 6 -6.57 -3.97 -7.08
N CYS A 7 -6.69 -4.64 -5.92
CA CYS A 7 -5.63 -5.46 -5.39
C CYS A 7 -5.53 -6.79 -6.13
N THR A 8 -4.46 -6.97 -6.90
CA THR A 8 -4.21 -8.21 -7.66
C THR A 8 -3.93 -9.41 -6.76
N MET A 9 -3.55 -9.17 -5.50
CA MET A 9 -3.28 -10.20 -4.50
C MET A 9 -4.51 -10.57 -3.66
N SER A 10 -5.70 -10.07 -4.04
CA SER A 10 -6.98 -10.35 -3.37
C SER A 10 -7.07 -9.93 -1.89
N LEU A 11 -6.23 -8.99 -1.45
CA LEU A 11 -6.26 -8.46 -0.09
C LEU A 11 -7.47 -7.54 0.14
N GLU A 12 -7.94 -7.46 1.39
CA GLU A 12 -8.96 -6.50 1.83
C GLU A 12 -8.40 -5.08 2.00
N ALA A 13 -7.72 -4.57 0.96
CA ALA A 13 -6.94 -3.33 1.03
C ALA A 13 -7.74 -2.07 1.42
N ASN A 14 -9.08 -2.01 1.24
CA ASN A 14 -9.84 -0.88 1.80
C ASN A 14 -9.87 -0.91 3.33
N GLN A 15 -10.02 -2.09 3.95
CA GLN A 15 -10.03 -2.21 5.40
C GLN A 15 -8.65 -1.89 5.97
N MET A 16 -7.58 -2.41 5.36
CA MET A 16 -6.19 -2.12 5.73
C MET A 16 -5.89 -0.61 5.72
N VAL A 17 -6.36 0.11 4.68
CA VAL A 17 -6.24 1.57 4.61
C VAL A 17 -7.04 2.26 5.72
N GLN A 18 -8.25 1.79 6.03
CA GLN A 18 -9.09 2.37 7.09
C GLN A 18 -8.55 2.11 8.49
N SER A 19 -7.87 0.99 8.72
CA SER A 19 -7.25 0.64 9.99
C SER A 19 -5.82 1.17 10.15
N GLU A 20 -5.28 1.83 9.12
CA GLU A 20 -3.89 2.29 9.05
C GLU A 20 -2.86 1.15 9.21
N ASP A 21 -3.26 -0.09 8.90
CA ASP A 21 -2.44 -1.29 9.01
C ASP A 21 -2.25 -1.91 7.62
N MET A 22 -1.22 -1.44 6.93
CA MET A 22 -0.89 -1.84 5.56
C MET A 22 0.16 -2.95 5.49
N GLU A 23 0.61 -3.48 6.63
CA GLU A 23 1.62 -4.53 6.67
C GLU A 23 0.99 -5.90 6.32
N SER A 24 1.41 -6.47 5.19
CA SER A 24 0.98 -7.81 4.77
C SER A 24 2.09 -8.46 3.94
N PRO A 25 2.50 -9.70 4.27
CA PRO A 25 3.53 -10.42 3.52
C PRO A 25 3.08 -10.81 2.10
N GLU A 26 1.78 -10.85 1.84
CA GLU A 26 1.22 -11.10 0.51
C GLU A 26 1.21 -9.83 -0.37
N CYS A 27 1.39 -8.65 0.22
CA CYS A 27 1.45 -7.40 -0.52
C CYS A 27 2.77 -7.28 -1.28
N ILE A 28 2.74 -7.52 -2.59
CA ILE A 28 3.92 -7.42 -3.48
C ILE A 28 4.28 -5.98 -3.88
N LEU A 29 3.69 -4.96 -3.24
CA LEU A 29 3.90 -3.55 -3.53
C LEU A 29 3.66 -3.17 -5.01
N CYS A 30 2.61 -3.72 -5.64
CA CYS A 30 2.34 -3.51 -7.08
C CYS A 30 1.85 -2.10 -7.45
N GLY A 31 1.35 -1.31 -6.49
CA GLY A 31 0.94 0.08 -6.71
C GLY A 31 -0.49 0.29 -7.26
N THR A 32 -1.18 -0.76 -7.74
CA THR A 32 -2.50 -0.60 -8.38
C THR A 32 -3.55 0.04 -7.46
N CYS A 33 -3.52 -0.21 -6.16
CA CYS A 33 -4.42 0.43 -5.20
C CYS A 33 -4.05 1.90 -4.95
N VAL A 34 -2.78 2.27 -5.01
CA VAL A 34 -2.29 3.66 -4.92
C VAL A 34 -2.78 4.45 -6.13
N ASP A 35 -2.55 3.93 -7.34
CA ASP A 35 -2.87 4.63 -8.59
C ASP A 35 -4.37 4.87 -8.78
N ASN A 36 -5.21 3.93 -8.35
CA ASN A 36 -6.65 3.98 -8.57
C ASN A 36 -7.43 4.59 -7.40
N CYS A 37 -6.79 4.93 -6.28
CA CYS A 37 -7.50 5.48 -5.12
C CYS A 37 -7.94 6.93 -5.39
N PRO A 38 -9.24 7.23 -5.54
CA PRO A 38 -9.71 8.58 -5.86
C PRO A 38 -9.53 9.57 -4.70
N GLN A 39 -9.20 9.07 -3.50
CA GLN A 39 -8.97 9.89 -2.31
C GLN A 39 -7.47 10.08 -2.02
N ALA A 40 -6.59 9.45 -2.79
CA ALA A 40 -5.16 9.41 -2.52
C ALA A 40 -4.81 9.01 -1.06
N ALA A 41 -5.63 8.14 -0.46
CA ALA A 41 -5.54 7.77 0.97
C ALA A 41 -4.37 6.82 1.30
N ILE A 42 -3.65 6.34 0.29
CA ILE A 42 -2.55 5.39 0.42
C ILE A 42 -1.43 5.78 -0.53
N ALA A 43 -0.18 5.66 -0.07
CA ALA A 43 1.02 5.96 -0.86
C ALA A 43 2.19 5.08 -0.42
N PHE A 44 3.19 4.93 -1.29
CA PHE A 44 4.45 4.31 -0.90
C PHE A 44 5.27 5.26 -0.03
N ARG A 45 5.95 4.68 0.97
CA ARG A 45 6.95 5.39 1.76
C ARG A 45 8.27 4.65 1.66
N PHE A 46 9.27 5.33 1.13
CA PHE A 46 10.64 4.83 1.11
C PHE A 46 11.36 5.36 2.33
N HIS A 47 11.79 4.47 3.20
CA HIS A 47 12.71 4.82 4.26
C HIS A 47 14.11 4.86 3.66
N CYS A 48 14.72 6.05 3.65
CA CYS A 48 16.14 6.16 3.39
C CYS A 48 16.87 5.62 4.62
N GLU A 49 17.30 4.36 4.58
CA GLU A 49 18.30 3.89 5.52
C GLU A 49 19.62 4.56 5.16
N MET A 50 19.99 5.59 5.93
CA MET A 50 21.34 6.15 5.93
C MET A 50 22.32 5.10 6.49
N ARG A 51 22.63 4.09 5.68
CA ARG A 51 23.64 3.06 5.99
C ARG A 51 24.90 3.20 5.14
N LEU A 52 25.03 4.29 4.37
CA LEU A 52 26.19 4.61 3.54
C LEU A 52 26.79 6.00 3.84
N ALA A 53 26.64 6.49 5.07
CA ALA A 53 27.46 7.58 5.60
C ALA A 53 28.42 7.00 6.65
N SER A 54 29.41 6.24 6.20
CA SER A 54 30.59 5.82 6.98
C SER A 54 31.75 5.61 6.01
#